data_AF-A0A937W3C6-F1
#
_entry.id   AF-A0A937W3C6-F1
#
_cell.length_a   1.000
_cell.length_b   1.000
_cell.length_c   1.000
_cell.angle_alpha   90.00
_cell.angle_beta   90.00
_cell.angle_gamma   90.00
#
_symmetry.space_group_name_H-M   'P 1'
#
loop_
_entity.id
_entity.type
_entity.pdbx_description
1 polymer ?
#
loop_
_entity_poly.entity_id
_entity_poly.type
_entity_poly.pdbx_seq_one_letter_code
_entity_poly.pdbx_strand_id
1 'polypeptide(L)'
;MTILEAENQHLRQRLRELETELRQHKESQVRLTEENAQLKSRVQYLEMLQFKPGTDGRIHERVEAIFRVDGVNSRGEAGMGVARNVSLGGAFIQTDLHLLPGELMTITFELLGQPFKLQAE
;
A
#
# COMPACT_ATOMS: atom_id res chain seq x y z
N MET A 1 -48.95 14.20 -42.16
CA MET A 1 -47.60 13.89 -41.66
C MET A 1 -47.20 12.55 -42.24
N THR A 2 -46.10 12.48 -42.98
CA THR A 2 -45.62 11.25 -43.63
C THR A 2 -44.69 10.48 -42.69
N ILE A 3 -44.52 9.17 -42.92
CA ILE A 3 -43.61 8.31 -42.14
C ILE A 3 -42.18 8.89 -42.15
N LEU A 4 -41.74 9.40 -43.31
CA LEU A 4 -40.45 10.07 -43.48
C LEU A 4 -40.29 11.33 -42.63
N GLU A 5 -41.35 12.13 -42.43
CA GLU A 5 -41.30 13.33 -41.58
C GLU A 5 -41.15 12.95 -40.10
N ALA A 6 -41.84 11.90 -39.65
CA ALA A 6 -41.73 11.39 -38.29
C ALA A 6 -40.34 10.81 -38.00
N GLU A 7 -39.78 10.04 -38.93
CA GLU A 7 -38.41 9.52 -38.84
C GLU A 7 -37.36 10.65 -38.83
N ASN A 8 -37.53 11.68 -39.66
CA ASN A 8 -36.64 12.84 -39.66
C ASN A 8 -36.68 13.61 -38.32
N GLN A 9 -37.86 13.77 -37.74
CA GLN A 9 -38.01 14.39 -36.42
C GLN A 9 -37.34 13.56 -35.32
N HIS A 10 -37.53 12.24 -35.34
CA HIS A 10 -36.89 11.33 -34.40
C HIS A 10 -35.35 11.36 -34.50
N LEU A 11 -34.80 11.34 -35.72
CA LEU A 11 -33.35 11.45 -35.94
C LEU A 11 -32.77 12.77 -35.41
N ARG A 12 -33.49 13.88 -35.62
CA ARG A 12 -33.08 15.20 -35.10
C ARG A 12 -33.12 15.24 -33.57
N GLN A 13 -34.11 14.60 -32.96
CA GLN A 13 -34.18 14.49 -31.52
C GLN A 13 -33.03 13.65 -30.98
N ARG A 14 -32.74 12.50 -31.59
CA ARG A 14 -31.65 11.62 -31.18
C ARG A 14 -30.27 12.27 -31.33
N LEU A 15 -30.07 13.07 -32.38
CA LEU A 15 -28.83 13.85 -32.56
C LEU A 15 -28.62 14.85 -31.41
N ARG A 16 -29.67 15.56 -30.98
CA ARG A 16 -29.57 16.50 -29.86
C ARG A 16 -29.24 15.79 -28.55
N GLU A 17 -29.84 14.64 -28.29
CA GLU A 17 -29.53 13.82 -27.12
C GLU A 17 -28.06 13.40 -27.10
N LEU A 18 -27.56 12.87 -28.23
CA LEU A 18 -26.15 12.48 -28.37
C LEU A 18 -25.19 13.66 -28.20
N GLU A 19 -25.53 14.83 -28.71
CA GLU A 19 -24.73 16.06 -28.51
C GLU A 19 -24.66 16.45 -27.02
N THR A 20 -25.77 16.33 -26.29
CA THR A 20 -25.80 16.60 -24.85
C THR A 20 -25.02 15.56 -24.04
N GLU A 21 -25.16 14.28 -24.35
CA GLU A 21 -24.40 13.20 -23.72
C GLU A 21 -22.89 13.37 -23.96
N LEU A 22 -22.49 13.66 -25.21
CA LEU A 22 -21.10 13.88 -25.56
C LEU A 22 -20.50 15.07 -24.81
N ARG A 23 -21.27 16.15 -24.64
CA ARG A 23 -20.84 17.31 -23.86
C ARG A 23 -20.64 16.96 -22.39
N GLN A 24 -21.58 16.27 -21.77
CA GLN A 24 -21.47 15.83 -20.38
C GLN A 24 -20.27 14.89 -20.18
N HIS A 25 -20.04 13.96 -21.13
CA HIS A 25 -18.91 13.06 -21.08
C HIS A 25 -17.57 13.82 -21.15
N LYS A 26 -17.46 14.84 -22.02
CA LYS A 26 -16.25 15.69 -22.09
C LYS A 26 -16.02 16.46 -20.79
N GLU A 27 -17.07 17.05 -20.21
CA GLU A 27 -16.99 17.76 -18.93
C GLU A 27 -16.60 16.82 -17.76
N SER A 28 -17.06 15.56 -17.79
CA SER A 28 -16.65 14.53 -16.83
C SER A 28 -15.18 14.14 -17.00
N GLN A 29 -14.72 13.92 -18.23
CA GLN A 29 -13.32 13.59 -18.51
C GLN A 29 -12.35 14.68 -18.06
N VAL A 30 -12.69 15.96 -18.25
CA VAL A 30 -11.85 17.06 -17.79
C VAL A 30 -11.72 17.03 -16.27
N ARG A 31 -12.83 16.88 -15.54
CA ARG A 31 -12.82 16.75 -14.08
C ARG A 31 -11.99 15.57 -13.58
N LEU A 32 -12.16 14.39 -14.18
CA LEU A 32 -11.36 13.21 -13.84
C LEU A 32 -9.86 13.40 -14.10
N THR A 33 -9.52 14.17 -15.13
CA THR A 33 -8.12 14.47 -15.45
C THR A 33 -7.51 15.40 -14.40
N GLU A 34 -8.25 16.41 -13.95
CA GLU A 34 -7.84 17.32 -12.89
C GLU A 34 -7.71 16.60 -11.54
N GLU A 35 -8.68 15.76 -11.17
CA GLU A 35 -8.63 14.95 -9.95
C GLU A 35 -7.43 13.99 -9.94
N ASN A 36 -7.16 13.32 -11.06
CA ASN A 36 -5.99 12.46 -11.19
C ASN A 36 -4.67 13.23 -11.06
N ALA A 37 -4.59 14.44 -11.62
CA ALA A 37 -3.41 15.28 -11.46
C ALA A 37 -3.19 15.66 -9.98
N GLN A 38 -4.25 16.03 -9.27
CA GLN A 38 -4.20 16.35 -7.83
C GLN A 38 -3.80 15.13 -6.99
N LEU A 39 -4.40 13.97 -7.25
CA LEU A 39 -4.05 12.72 -6.55
C LEU A 39 -2.59 12.35 -6.78
N LYS A 40 -2.08 12.49 -8.01
CA LYS A 40 -0.69 12.21 -8.34
C LYS A 40 0.27 13.12 -7.55
N SER A 41 -0.01 14.42 -7.47
CA SER A 41 0.76 15.34 -6.63
C SER A 41 0.68 14.99 -5.15
N ARG A 42 -0.49 14.54 -4.67
CA ARG A 42 -0.68 14.14 -3.27
C ARG A 42 0.11 12.88 -2.92
N VAL A 43 0.11 11.87 -3.79
CA VAL A 43 0.92 10.65 -3.64
C VAL A 43 2.40 11.01 -3.56
N GLN A 44 2.88 11.83 -4.49
CA GLN A 44 4.29 12.25 -4.51
C GLN A 44 4.70 13.00 -3.22
N TYR A 45 3.82 13.86 -2.69
CA TYR A 45 4.04 14.53 -1.41
C TYR A 45 4.12 13.54 -0.23
N LEU A 46 3.24 12.54 -0.19
CA LEU A 46 3.23 11.52 0.86
C LEU A 46 4.47 10.63 0.80
N GLU A 47 4.91 10.25 -0.40
CA GLU A 47 6.18 9.56 -0.61
C GLU A 47 7.33 10.38 -0.04
N MET A 48 7.42 11.68 -0.37
CA MET A 48 8.47 12.56 0.17
C MET A 48 8.44 12.67 1.71
N LEU A 49 7.27 12.58 2.34
CA LEU A 49 7.16 12.56 3.80
C LEU A 49 7.60 11.21 4.40
N GLN A 50 7.32 10.09 3.74
CA GLN A 50 7.81 8.78 4.16
C GLN A 50 9.34 8.64 3.99
N PHE A 51 9.93 9.38 3.06
CA PHE A 51 11.36 9.30 2.75
C PHE A 51 12.27 10.22 3.57
N LYS A 52 11.79 10.94 4.59
CA LYS A 52 12.73 11.64 5.47
C LYS A 52 13.49 10.61 6.30
N PRO A 53 14.79 10.39 6.04
CA PRO A 53 15.56 9.50 6.87
C PRO A 53 15.51 10.08 8.29
N GLY A 54 15.32 9.22 9.29
CA GLY A 54 15.60 9.57 10.67
C GLY A 54 17.02 10.13 10.79
N THR A 55 17.34 10.76 11.92
CA THR A 55 18.67 11.35 12.18
C THR A 55 19.83 10.35 12.04
N ASP A 56 19.54 9.05 11.96
CA ASP A 56 20.47 7.94 11.76
C ASP A 56 20.53 7.41 10.31
N GLY A 57 19.85 8.05 9.37
CA GLY A 57 19.80 7.64 7.95
C GLY A 57 18.79 6.52 7.65
N ARG A 58 17.93 6.11 8.59
CA ARG A 58 16.93 5.06 8.38
C ARG A 58 15.60 5.61 7.86
N ILE A 59 14.98 4.91 6.92
CA ILE A 59 13.67 5.27 6.34
C ILE A 59 12.52 5.06 7.36
N HIS A 60 12.67 4.10 8.27
CA HIS A 60 11.67 3.78 9.28
C HIS A 60 12.19 4.06 10.68
N GLU A 61 11.43 4.86 11.43
CA GLU A 61 11.63 5.05 12.86
C GLU A 61 11.49 3.72 13.59
N ARG A 62 12.36 3.48 14.58
CA ARG A 62 12.31 2.29 15.43
C ARG A 62 11.61 2.63 16.74
N VAL A 63 10.70 1.76 17.13
CA VAL A 63 10.05 1.80 18.43
C VAL A 63 10.80 0.85 19.36
N GLU A 64 11.27 1.36 20.50
CA GLU A 64 11.80 0.52 21.57
C GLU A 64 10.68 -0.35 22.13
N ALA A 65 10.85 -1.66 22.02
CA ALA A 65 9.83 -2.65 22.40
C ALA A 65 10.53 -3.94 22.81
N ILE A 66 10.28 -4.38 24.04
CA ILE A 66 10.91 -5.58 24.60
C ILE A 66 9.88 -6.69 24.72
N PHE A 67 10.03 -7.73 23.91
CA PHE A 67 9.15 -8.90 23.96
C PHE A 67 9.88 -10.18 23.55
N ARG A 68 9.37 -11.30 24.06
CA ARG A 68 9.89 -12.64 23.74
C ARG A 68 9.55 -12.99 22.30
N VAL A 69 10.50 -13.66 21.67
CA VAL A 69 10.40 -14.15 20.31
C VAL A 69 10.85 -15.61 20.28
N ASP A 70 10.07 -16.48 19.67
CA ASP A 70 10.47 -17.85 19.39
C ASP A 70 10.78 -17.97 17.89
N GLY A 71 11.83 -18.72 17.55
CA GLY A 71 12.36 -18.76 16.20
C GLY A 71 12.71 -20.16 15.72
N VAL A 72 12.60 -20.38 14.41
CA VAL A 72 13.11 -21.57 13.72
C VAL A 72 13.86 -21.11 12.47
N ASN A 73 15.13 -21.47 12.33
CA ASN A 73 15.92 -21.13 11.16
C ASN A 73 15.68 -22.08 9.98
N SER A 74 16.29 -21.77 8.83
CA SER A 74 16.18 -22.57 7.60
C SER A 74 16.65 -24.02 7.74
N ARG A 75 17.53 -24.30 8.72
CA ARG A 75 18.05 -25.64 9.04
C ARG A 75 17.13 -26.42 9.99
N GLY A 76 16.04 -25.81 10.47
CA GLY A 76 15.11 -26.43 11.41
C GLY A 76 15.54 -26.35 12.87
N GLU A 77 16.59 -25.59 13.18
CA GLU A 77 17.02 -25.34 14.56
C GLU A 77 16.06 -24.32 15.18
N ALA A 78 15.52 -24.67 16.36
CA ALA A 78 14.62 -23.81 17.11
C ALA A 78 15.34 -23.18 18.31
N GLY A 79 14.96 -21.95 18.64
CA GLY A 79 15.52 -21.23 19.78
C GLY A 79 14.66 -20.03 20.16
N MET A 80 15.10 -19.31 21.18
CA MET A 80 14.36 -18.20 21.77
C MET A 80 15.22 -16.95 21.78
N GLY A 81 14.59 -15.83 21.47
CA GLY A 81 15.21 -14.52 21.53
C GLY A 81 14.34 -13.48 22.22
N VAL A 82 14.92 -12.30 22.35
CA VAL A 82 14.25 -11.10 22.85
C VAL A 82 14.42 -10.01 21.81
N ALA A 83 13.30 -9.53 21.27
CA ALA A 83 13.29 -8.30 20.48
C ALA A 83 13.52 -7.11 21.42
N ARG A 84 14.36 -6.15 21.02
CA ARG A 84 14.62 -4.91 21.78
C ARG A 84 14.01 -3.68 21.11
N ASN A 85 13.94 -3.68 19.79
CA ASN A 85 13.26 -2.66 19.02
C ASN A 85 12.72 -3.23 17.70
N VAL A 86 11.73 -2.52 17.15
CA VAL A 86 11.03 -2.90 15.92
C VAL A 86 10.76 -1.68 15.05
N SER A 87 10.76 -1.89 13.74
CA SER A 87 10.21 -0.97 12.75
C SER A 87 9.51 -1.74 11.65
N LEU A 88 8.89 -1.03 10.70
CA LEU A 88 8.32 -1.63 9.49
C LEU A 88 9.36 -2.37 8.64
N GLY A 89 10.65 -2.03 8.78
CA GLY A 89 11.75 -2.66 8.05
C GLY A 89 12.42 -3.83 8.78
N GLY A 90 12.05 -4.14 10.03
CA GLY A 90 12.62 -5.26 10.77
C GLY A 90 12.77 -5.02 12.27
N ALA A 91 13.40 -5.98 12.95
CA ALA A 91 13.57 -5.96 14.40
C ALA A 91 15.03 -6.24 14.80
N PHE A 92 15.47 -5.73 15.95
CA PHE A 92 16.71 -6.18 16.58
C PHE A 92 16.40 -7.26 17.60
N ILE A 93 16.85 -8.48 17.34
CA ILE A 93 16.59 -9.65 18.17
C ILE A 93 17.91 -10.17 18.72
N GLN A 94 17.99 -10.29 20.04
CA GLN A 94 19.05 -11.02 20.70
C GLN A 94 18.58 -12.47 20.86
N THR A 95 19.21 -13.40 20.18
CA THR A 95 18.84 -14.83 20.14
C THR A 95 20.05 -15.72 20.41
N ASP A 96 19.79 -16.92 20.91
CA ASP A 96 20.79 -17.98 21.06
C ASP A 96 20.97 -18.80 19.76
N LEU A 97 20.06 -18.65 18.79
CA LEU A 97 20.19 -19.23 17.46
C LEU A 97 21.39 -18.65 16.71
N HIS A 98 22.23 -19.54 16.18
CA HIS A 98 23.28 -19.15 15.25
C HIS A 98 22.68 -18.94 13.85
N LEU A 99 22.73 -17.72 13.35
CA LEU A 99 22.22 -17.35 12.03
C LEU A 99 23.38 -16.91 11.14
N LEU A 100 23.39 -17.42 9.91
CA LEU A 100 24.30 -16.92 8.89
C LEU A 100 23.73 -15.63 8.27
N PRO A 101 24.58 -14.70 7.78
CA PRO A 101 24.08 -13.55 7.04
C PRO A 101 23.22 -13.99 5.84
N GLY A 102 22.00 -13.46 5.74
CA GLY A 102 21.04 -13.83 4.68
C GLY A 102 20.24 -15.10 4.97
N GLU A 103 20.37 -15.68 6.16
CA GLU A 103 19.61 -16.87 6.53
C GLU A 103 18.18 -16.56 6.96
N LEU A 104 17.23 -17.22 6.32
CA LEU A 104 15.82 -17.09 6.68
C LEU A 104 15.53 -17.72 8.04
N MET A 105 14.79 -16.98 8.86
CA MET A 105 14.24 -17.40 10.14
C MET A 105 12.74 -17.15 10.17
N THR A 106 11.99 -18.19 10.55
CA THR A 106 10.57 -18.03 10.90
C THR A 106 10.48 -17.61 12.35
N ILE A 107 9.75 -16.53 12.59
CA ILE A 107 9.66 -15.85 13.88
C ILE A 107 8.21 -15.87 14.36
N THR A 108 8.00 -16.26 15.60
CA THR A 108 6.71 -16.22 16.29
C THR A 108 6.82 -15.41 17.57
N PHE A 109 5.86 -14.52 17.82
CA PHE A 109 5.82 -13.70 19.03
C PHE A 109 4.38 -13.29 19.34
N GLU A 110 4.17 -12.80 20.56
CA GLU A 110 2.88 -12.24 20.96
C GLU A 110 3.00 -10.73 21.13
N LEU A 111 2.05 -9.99 20.56
CA LEU A 111 1.94 -8.55 20.73
C LEU A 111 0.50 -8.22 21.11
N LEU A 112 0.32 -7.54 22.24
CA LEU A 112 -1.00 -7.15 22.76
C LEU A 112 -2.00 -8.32 22.89
N GLY A 113 -1.54 -9.50 23.31
CA GLY A 113 -2.40 -10.68 23.45
C GLY A 113 -2.65 -11.44 22.14
N GLN A 114 -2.09 -11.00 21.01
CA GLN A 114 -2.27 -11.64 19.72
C GLN A 114 -0.98 -12.29 19.22
N PRO A 115 -1.04 -13.56 18.75
CA PRO A 115 0.12 -14.23 18.19
C PRO A 115 0.37 -13.76 16.76
N PHE A 116 1.63 -13.49 16.44
CA PHE A 116 2.12 -13.15 15.13
C PHE A 116 3.15 -14.17 14.66
N LYS A 117 3.16 -14.43 13.36
CA LYS A 117 4.16 -15.27 12.69
C LYS A 117 4.67 -14.56 11.44
N LEU A 118 5.97 -14.38 11.34
CA LEU A 118 6.64 -13.68 10.25
C LEU A 118 7.86 -14.48 9.77
N GLN A 119 8.34 -14.18 8.58
CA GLN A 119 9.63 -14.66 8.09
C GLN A 119 10.57 -13.47 7.96
N ALA A 120 11.80 -13.62 8.43
CA ALA A 120 12.84 -12.59 8.40
C ALA A 120 14.15 -13.19 7.87
N GLU A 121 15.05 -12.32 7.42
CA GLU A 121 16.39 -12.62 6.89
C GLU A 121 17.46 -11.90 7.72
#